data_AF-X8CU03-F1
#
_entry.id   AF-X8CU03-F1
#
_cell.length_a   1.000
_cell.length_b   1.000
_cell.length_c   1.000
_cell.angle_alpha   90.00
_cell.angle_beta   90.00
_cell.angle_gamma   90.00
#
_symmetry.space_group_name_H-M   'P 1'
#
loop_
_entity.id
_entity.type
_entity.pdbx_description
1 polymer ?
#
loop_
_entity_poly.entity_id
_entity_poly.type
_entity_poly.pdbx_seq_one_letter_code
_entity_poly.pdbx_strand_id
1 'polypeptide(L)'
;MRPDLVVIGPRYRWCSGCRRAARRRRRLLRASKDAARIEGSKAFAKKVMAARGTHRCQRDHRQPAHLDAALARFGVPRVIRLGGERRPAGGGKGVVVTPDREVARAHAAGLLEAGTRWCWSPTLTAPRCRCSAWSTAAR
;
A
#
# COMPACT_ATOMS: atom_id res chain seq x y z
N MET A 1 -13.67 37.62 -4.04
CA MET A 1 -14.77 36.63 -3.99
C MET A 1 -14.55 35.60 -2.88
N ARG A 2 -15.62 35.08 -2.26
CA ARG A 2 -15.57 33.98 -1.28
C ARG A 2 -16.12 32.71 -1.95
N PRO A 3 -15.42 31.56 -1.90
CA PRO A 3 -15.95 30.31 -2.48
C PRO A 3 -17.10 29.74 -1.65
N ASP A 4 -18.15 29.27 -2.34
CA ASP A 4 -19.33 28.62 -1.75
C ASP A 4 -19.11 27.13 -1.42
N LEU A 5 -18.09 26.51 -2.02
CA LEU A 5 -17.71 25.11 -1.84
C LEU A 5 -16.18 24.95 -1.76
N VAL A 6 -15.72 24.09 -0.85
CA VAL A 6 -14.33 23.66 -0.79
C VAL A 6 -14.25 22.15 -1.03
N VAL A 7 -13.45 21.75 -2.01
CA VAL A 7 -13.17 20.34 -2.35
C VAL A 7 -11.70 20.06 -2.02
N ILE A 8 -11.45 19.09 -1.15
CA ILE A 8 -10.08 18.69 -0.79
C ILE A 8 -9.75 17.35 -1.47
N GLY A 9 -8.74 17.38 -2.33
CA GLY A 9 -8.26 16.18 -3.03
C GLY A 9 -7.69 15.11 -2.08
N PRO A 10 -7.69 13.84 -2.52
CA PRO A 10 -7.43 12.66 -1.67
C PRO A 10 -6.03 12.64 -1.04
N ARG A 11 -5.04 13.20 -1.73
CA ARG A 11 -3.62 13.15 -1.33
C ARG A 11 -3.21 14.17 -0.28
N TYR A 12 -4.07 15.14 0.00
CA TYR A 12 -3.73 16.19 0.94
C TYR A 12 -3.91 15.63 2.35
N ARG A 13 -2.79 15.17 2.95
CA ARG A 13 -2.70 15.02 4.41
C ARG A 13 -3.18 16.32 5.01
N TRP A 14 -3.79 16.25 6.19
CA TRP A 14 -4.32 17.40 6.92
C TRP A 14 -3.25 18.46 7.22
N CYS A 15 -2.82 19.23 6.22
CA CYS A 15 -1.97 20.38 6.42
C CYS A 15 -2.81 21.46 7.12
N SER A 16 -2.13 22.32 7.85
CA SER A 16 -2.69 23.45 8.58
C SER A 16 -3.71 24.26 7.76
N GLY A 17 -3.47 24.44 6.46
CA GLY A 17 -4.38 25.13 5.53
C GLY A 17 -5.78 24.49 5.39
N CYS A 18 -5.86 23.16 5.34
CA CYS A 18 -7.16 22.45 5.23
C CYS A 18 -7.99 22.53 6.51
N ARG A 19 -7.33 22.54 7.68
CA ARG A 19 -8.02 22.72 8.97
C ARG A 19 -8.65 24.11 9.08
N ARG A 20 -7.96 25.14 8.61
CA ARG A 20 -8.48 26.52 8.58
C ARG A 20 -9.66 26.67 7.62
N ALA A 21 -9.60 26.05 6.45
CA ALA A 21 -10.71 26.03 5.50
C ALA A 21 -11.95 25.31 6.07
N ALA A 22 -11.75 24.18 6.76
CA ALA A 22 -12.83 23.42 7.39
C ALA A 22 -13.52 24.19 8.53
N ARG A 23 -12.79 24.98 9.32
CA ARG A 23 -13.34 25.76 10.44
C ARG A 23 -14.19 26.96 10.02
N ARG A 24 -14.05 27.46 8.79
CA ARG A 24 -14.66 28.73 8.34
C ARG A 24 -15.79 28.55 7.32
N ARG A 25 -16.21 27.30 7.00
CA ARG A 25 -17.09 27.02 5.85
C ARG A 25 -18.23 26.06 6.20
N ARG A 26 -19.39 26.29 5.59
CA ARG A 26 -20.60 25.47 5.77
C ARG A 26 -20.65 24.22 4.87
N ARG A 27 -19.95 24.21 3.72
CA ARG A 27 -19.95 23.09 2.75
C ARG A 27 -18.53 22.65 2.40
N LEU A 28 -18.21 21.38 2.70
CA LEU A 28 -16.87 20.80 2.56
C LEU A 28 -16.94 19.36 2.05
N LEU A 29 -16.37 19.10 0.87
CA LEU A 29 -16.25 17.75 0.31
C LEU A 29 -14.83 17.22 0.57
N ARG A 30 -14.72 16.19 1.42
CA ARG A 30 -13.45 15.55 1.79
C ARG A 30 -13.65 14.19 2.44
N ALA A 31 -12.57 13.41 2.53
CA ALA A 31 -12.50 12.28 3.45
C ALA A 31 -12.44 12.73 4.93
N SER A 32 -13.07 11.97 5.82
CA SER A 32 -12.86 12.10 7.27
C SER A 32 -11.41 11.72 7.64
N LYS A 33 -10.98 12.03 8.88
CA LYS A 33 -9.64 11.64 9.35
C LYS A 33 -9.48 10.11 9.29
N ASP A 34 -10.50 9.37 9.69
CA ASP A 34 -10.49 7.90 9.72
C ASP A 34 -10.54 7.30 8.31
N ALA A 35 -11.38 7.87 7.42
CA ALA A 35 -11.43 7.44 6.02
C ALA A 35 -10.10 7.70 5.29
N ALA A 36 -9.45 8.84 5.54
CA ALA A 36 -8.14 9.17 4.96
C ALA A 36 -7.03 8.20 5.38
N ARG A 37 -7.22 7.40 6.44
CA ARG A 37 -6.27 6.36 6.84
C ARG A 37 -6.09 5.28 5.77
N ILE A 38 -7.09 5.03 4.93
CA ILE A 38 -7.02 4.04 3.85
C ILE A 38 -5.92 4.37 2.83
N GLU A 39 -5.67 5.64 2.57
CA GLU A 39 -4.58 6.10 1.70
C GLU A 39 -3.29 6.35 2.50
N GLY A 40 -3.41 6.85 3.74
CA GLY A 40 -2.29 7.23 4.57
C GLY A 40 -1.50 6.07 5.21
N SER A 41 -2.13 4.90 5.37
CA SER A 41 -1.53 3.71 6.00
C SER A 41 -1.70 2.47 5.13
N LYS A 42 -0.57 1.99 4.58
CA LYS A 42 -0.54 0.72 3.84
C LYS A 42 -0.98 -0.47 4.71
N ALA A 43 -0.66 -0.46 6.00
CA ALA A 43 -1.04 -1.51 6.93
C ALA A 43 -2.56 -1.57 7.09
N PHE A 44 -3.18 -0.41 7.31
CA PHE A 44 -4.63 -0.31 7.42
C PHE A 44 -5.31 -0.72 6.11
N ALA A 45 -4.80 -0.26 4.96
CA ALA A 45 -5.29 -0.69 3.65
C ALA A 45 -5.21 -2.22 3.47
N LYS A 46 -4.07 -2.85 3.81
CA LYS A 46 -3.90 -4.31 3.76
C LYS A 46 -4.89 -5.04 4.66
N LYS A 47 -5.12 -4.55 5.89
CA LYS A 47 -6.11 -5.13 6.82
C LYS A 47 -7.54 -5.07 6.24
N VAL A 48 -7.93 -3.92 5.67
CA VAL A 48 -9.24 -3.75 5.03
C VAL A 48 -9.38 -4.65 3.79
N MET A 49 -8.33 -4.76 2.97
CA MET A 49 -8.32 -5.67 1.82
C MET A 49 -8.42 -7.14 2.24
N ALA A 50 -7.72 -7.54 3.31
CA ALA A 50 -7.74 -8.91 3.83
C ALA A 50 -9.13 -9.27 4.35
N ALA A 51 -9.76 -8.38 5.14
CA ALA A 51 -11.12 -8.57 5.64
C ALA A 51 -12.17 -8.69 4.52
N ARG A 52 -11.89 -8.14 3.33
CA ARG A 52 -12.76 -8.20 2.15
C ARG A 52 -12.32 -9.24 1.12
N GLY A 53 -11.34 -10.09 1.42
CA GLY A 53 -10.82 -11.09 0.48
C GLY A 53 -10.12 -10.53 -0.77
N THR A 54 -9.84 -9.23 -0.82
CA THR A 54 -9.18 -8.56 -1.96
C THR A 54 -7.66 -8.48 -1.80
N HIS A 55 -7.13 -8.99 -0.68
CA HIS A 55 -5.69 -9.04 -0.43
C HIS A 55 -5.02 -10.15 -1.24
N ARG A 56 -4.20 -9.76 -2.23
CA ARG A 56 -3.52 -10.69 -3.16
C ARG A 56 -2.09 -11.09 -2.77
N CYS A 57 -1.67 -10.82 -1.55
CA CYS A 57 -0.37 -11.27 -1.05
C CYS A 57 -0.54 -12.66 -0.42
N GLN A 58 0.14 -13.65 -0.99
CA GLN A 58 -0.16 -15.05 -0.72
C GLN A 58 0.53 -15.61 0.52
N ARG A 59 1.74 -15.13 0.87
CA ARG A 59 2.48 -15.64 2.03
C ARG A 59 3.37 -14.57 2.66
N ASP A 60 3.37 -14.53 3.99
CA ASP A 60 4.31 -13.78 4.82
C ASP A 60 5.43 -14.73 5.26
N HIS A 61 6.59 -14.63 4.62
CA HIS A 61 7.76 -15.44 4.99
C HIS A 61 8.63 -14.65 5.97
N ARG A 62 8.92 -15.28 7.12
CA ARG A 62 9.78 -14.73 8.19
C ARG A 62 11.09 -15.50 8.38
N GLN A 63 11.18 -16.72 7.85
CA GLN A 63 12.29 -17.63 8.12
C GLN A 63 13.20 -17.74 6.89
N PRO A 64 14.51 -17.43 7.03
CA PRO A 64 15.49 -17.58 5.96
C PRO A 64 15.58 -19.02 5.41
N ALA A 65 15.47 -20.02 6.29
CA ALA A 65 15.56 -21.45 5.92
C ALA A 65 14.54 -21.91 4.86
N HIS A 66 13.41 -21.20 4.72
CA HIS A 66 12.37 -21.55 3.76
C HIS A 66 12.39 -20.68 2.50
N LEU A 67 13.36 -19.77 2.37
CA LEU A 67 13.40 -18.78 1.30
C LEU A 67 13.46 -19.45 -0.09
N ASP A 68 14.40 -20.37 -0.27
CA ASP A 68 14.63 -21.01 -1.57
C ASP A 68 13.47 -21.93 -1.97
N ALA A 69 12.93 -22.69 -1.01
CA ALA A 69 11.75 -23.52 -1.22
C ALA A 69 10.50 -22.67 -1.55
N ALA A 70 10.35 -21.50 -0.92
CA ALA A 70 9.26 -20.58 -1.24
C ALA A 70 9.42 -20.00 -2.64
N LEU A 71 10.62 -19.54 -3.01
CA LEU A 71 10.91 -18.98 -4.34
C LEU A 71 10.75 -20.01 -5.46
N ALA A 72 11.06 -21.28 -5.21
CA ALA A 72 10.87 -22.37 -6.17
C ALA A 72 9.39 -22.64 -6.49
N ARG A 73 8.49 -22.40 -5.53
CA ARG A 73 7.03 -22.56 -5.72
C ARG A 73 6.42 -21.40 -6.52
N PHE A 74 7.13 -20.28 -6.65
CA PHE A 74 6.65 -19.09 -7.33
C PHE A 74 7.15 -19.04 -8.77
N GLY A 75 6.22 -18.97 -9.72
CA GLY A 75 6.51 -18.79 -11.14
C GLY A 75 7.13 -17.43 -11.48
N VAL A 76 7.64 -17.30 -12.69
CA VAL A 76 8.16 -16.04 -13.24
C VAL A 76 7.04 -15.16 -13.79
N PRO A 77 7.15 -13.82 -13.73
CA PRO A 77 8.13 -13.04 -12.95
C PRO A 77 7.78 -13.04 -11.46
N ARG A 78 8.83 -13.06 -10.62
CA ARG A 78 8.70 -13.05 -9.16
C ARG A 78 8.52 -11.62 -8.68
N VAL A 79 7.40 -11.33 -8.04
CA VAL A 79 7.15 -10.03 -7.38
C VAL A 79 7.40 -10.18 -5.89
N ILE A 80 8.59 -9.77 -5.45
CA ILE A 80 8.97 -9.79 -4.04
C ILE A 80 8.69 -8.41 -3.46
N ARG A 81 7.96 -8.36 -2.34
CA ARG A 81 7.60 -7.13 -1.67
C ARG A 81 7.82 -7.22 -0.17
N LEU A 82 8.00 -6.08 0.48
CA LEU A 82 7.96 -5.96 1.92
C LEU A 82 6.57 -6.37 2.48
N GLY A 83 6.58 -7.42 3.32
CA GLY A 83 5.44 -7.96 4.06
C GLY A 83 5.16 -7.26 5.40
N GLY A 84 5.90 -6.19 5.71
CA GLY A 84 5.79 -5.43 6.97
C GLY A 84 5.48 -3.94 6.79
N GLU A 85 5.34 -3.25 7.92
CA GLU A 85 5.01 -1.83 8.00
C GLU A 85 6.26 -0.92 7.95
N ARG A 86 7.43 -1.47 8.28
CA ARG A 86 8.69 -0.74 8.33
C ARG A 86 9.18 -0.44 6.93
N ARG A 87 9.22 0.84 6.56
CA ARG A 87 9.89 1.28 5.32
C ARG A 87 11.38 0.87 5.38
N PRO A 88 11.98 0.39 4.29
CA PRO A 88 13.42 0.26 4.20
C PRO A 88 14.05 1.63 4.46
N ALA A 89 15.20 1.66 5.14
CA ALA A 89 15.88 2.89 5.55
C ALA A 89 16.24 3.84 4.38
N GLY A 90 16.18 3.37 3.12
CA GLY A 90 16.46 4.14 1.90
C GLY A 90 15.25 4.60 1.07
N GLY A 91 14.04 4.72 1.64
CA GLY A 91 12.91 5.39 0.97
C GLY A 91 12.24 4.65 -0.21
N GLY A 92 12.73 3.48 -0.60
CA GLY A 92 12.16 2.64 -1.66
C GLY A 92 10.76 2.08 -1.34
N LYS A 93 10.02 1.67 -2.38
CA LYS A 93 8.71 1.00 -2.22
C LYS A 93 8.81 -0.39 -1.59
N GLY A 94 10.02 -0.95 -1.48
CA GLY A 94 10.28 -2.31 -1.01
C GLY A 94 9.64 -3.35 -1.92
N VAL A 95 9.75 -3.16 -3.24
CA VAL A 95 9.16 -4.03 -4.26
C VAL A 95 10.19 -4.25 -5.36
N VAL A 96 10.47 -5.51 -5.68
CA VAL A 96 11.24 -5.95 -6.85
C VAL A 96 10.35 -6.86 -7.69
N VAL A 97 10.39 -6.65 -9.01
CA VAL A 97 9.75 -7.51 -10.01
C VAL A 97 10.85 -7.98 -10.94
N THR A 98 11.12 -9.28 -10.97
CA THR A 98 12.23 -9.82 -11.75
C THR A 98 11.96 -11.25 -12.24
N PRO A 99 12.37 -11.61 -13.46
CA PRO A 99 12.42 -13.00 -13.87
C PRO A 99 13.61 -13.76 -13.24
N ASP A 100 14.66 -13.03 -12.82
CA ASP A 100 15.88 -13.59 -12.24
C ASP A 100 15.65 -14.07 -10.80
N ARG A 101 15.98 -15.33 -10.54
CA ARG A 101 15.83 -15.95 -9.23
C ARG A 101 16.80 -15.37 -8.20
N GLU A 102 18.05 -15.11 -8.57
CA GLU A 102 19.06 -14.61 -7.64
C GLU A 102 18.75 -13.18 -7.22
N VAL A 103 18.27 -12.34 -8.16
CA VAL A 103 17.80 -10.98 -7.82
C VAL A 103 16.61 -11.03 -6.85
N ALA A 104 15.67 -11.96 -7.06
CA ALA A 104 14.54 -12.14 -6.14
C ALA A 104 14.98 -12.62 -4.75
N ARG A 105 15.93 -13.56 -4.72
CA ARG A 105 16.52 -14.14 -3.50
C ARG A 105 17.28 -13.10 -2.71
N ALA A 106 18.20 -12.36 -3.34
CA ALA A 106 18.97 -11.30 -2.70
C ALA A 106 18.05 -10.22 -2.10
N HIS A 107 16.99 -9.82 -2.81
CA HIS A 107 16.04 -8.86 -2.28
C HIS A 107 15.27 -9.39 -1.07
N ALA A 108 14.79 -10.64 -1.13
CA ALA A 108 14.07 -11.26 -0.02
C ALA A 108 14.99 -11.48 1.21
N ALA A 109 16.24 -11.88 1.00
CA ALA A 109 17.25 -12.02 2.05
C ALA A 109 17.52 -10.67 2.74
N GLY A 110 17.76 -9.61 1.97
CA GLY A 110 17.95 -8.26 2.52
C GLY A 110 16.74 -7.75 3.31
N LEU A 111 15.51 -8.14 2.93
CA LEU A 111 14.33 -7.84 3.74
C LEU A 111 14.33 -8.59 5.08
N LEU A 112 14.75 -9.85 5.10
CA LEU A 112 14.85 -10.66 6.33
C LEU A 112 15.96 -10.14 7.26
N GLU A 113 17.13 -9.79 6.71
CA GLU A 113 18.25 -9.20 7.45
C GLU A 113 17.87 -7.86 8.09
N ALA A 114 17.06 -7.05 7.40
CA ALA A 114 16.48 -5.83 7.95
C ALA A 114 15.43 -6.07 9.06
N GLY A 115 15.24 -7.32 9.50
CA GLY A 115 14.25 -7.72 10.50
C GLY A 115 12.80 -7.61 10.00
N THR A 116 12.61 -7.63 8.68
CA THR A 116 11.28 -7.48 8.07
C THR A 116 10.80 -8.77 7.42
N ARG A 117 9.51 -8.78 7.08
CA ARG A 117 8.90 -9.85 6.29
C ARG A 117 9.00 -9.53 4.81
N TRP A 118 9.00 -10.57 3.99
CA TRP A 118 8.70 -10.43 2.58
C TRP A 118 7.44 -11.21 2.22
N CYS A 119 6.82 -10.79 1.13
CA CYS A 119 5.68 -11.46 0.54
C CYS A 119 5.77 -11.54 -0.98
N TRP A 120 5.18 -12.59 -1.52
CA TRP A 120 5.04 -12.79 -2.95
C TRP A 120 3.63 -12.44 -3.42
N SER A 121 3.55 -11.96 -4.66
CA SER A 121 2.31 -11.69 -5.39
C SER A 121 2.49 -12.12 -6.84
N PRO A 122 1.44 -12.66 -7.50
CA PRO A 122 1.51 -12.91 -8.93
C PRO A 122 1.69 -11.60 -9.69
N THR A 123 2.43 -11.65 -10.80
CA THR A 123 2.50 -10.51 -11.73
C THR A 123 1.15 -10.35 -12.42
N LEU A 124 0.67 -9.10 -12.50
CA LEU A 124 -0.54 -8.76 -13.23
C LEU A 124 -0.13 -8.15 -14.57
N THR A 125 -0.63 -8.72 -15.66
CA THR A 125 -0.38 -8.28 -17.05
C THR A 125 -1.49 -7.37 -17.59
N ALA A 126 -2.62 -7.28 -16.88
CA ALA A 126 -3.73 -6.44 -17.30
C ALA A 126 -3.37 -4.94 -17.32
N PRO A 127 -4.03 -4.14 -18.18
CA PRO A 127 -3.86 -2.69 -18.21
C PRO A 127 -4.06 -2.07 -16.83
N ARG A 128 -3.21 -1.10 -16.49
CA ARG A 128 -3.34 -0.36 -15.24
C ARG A 128 -4.39 0.72 -15.40
N CYS A 129 -5.59 0.47 -14.89
CA CYS A 129 -6.64 1.48 -14.78
C CYS A 129 -6.60 2.16 -13.42
N ARG A 130 -6.90 3.46 -13.39
CA ARG A 130 -7.19 4.20 -12.15
C ARG A 130 -8.70 4.33 -12.02
N CYS A 131 -9.27 3.70 -11.00
CA CYS A 131 -10.68 3.87 -10.67
C CYS A 131 -10.83 4.95 -9.60
N SER A 132 -11.74 5.90 -9.82
CA SER A 132 -12.16 6.90 -8.82
C SER A 132 -13.68 6.86 -8.70
N ALA A 133 -14.18 6.86 -7.47
CA ALA A 133 -15.60 6.87 -7.19
C ALA A 133 -15.91 7.92 -6.12
N TRP A 134 -17.07 8.57 -6.25
CA TRP A 134 -17.63 9.39 -5.20
C TRP A 134 -18.42 8.49 -4.25
N SER A 135 -18.20 8.66 -2.94
CA SER A 135 -19.00 7.99 -1.92
C SER A 135 -19.47 9.01 -0.91
N THR A 136 -20.76 8.96 -0.57
CA THR A 136 -21.29 9.53 0.64
C THR A 136 -21.10 8.47 1.71
N ALA A 137 -20.36 8.75 2.77
CA ALA A 137 -20.25 7.84 3.89
C ALA A 137 -21.61 7.78 4.61
N ALA A 138 -22.50 6.89 4.17
CA ALA A 138 -23.55 6.37 5.03
C ALA A 138 -22.88 5.39 6.01
N ARG A 139 -23.26 5.53 7.28
CA ARG A 139 -22.66 4.95 8.49
C ARG A 139 -22.13 3.53 8.35
#